data_AF-A0A537RW77-F1
#
_entry.id   AF-A0A537RW77-F1
#
_cell.length_a   1.000
_cell.length_b   1.000
_cell.length_c   1.000
_cell.angle_alpha   90.00
_cell.angle_beta   90.00
_cell.angle_gamma   90.00
#
_symmetry.space_group_name_H-M   'P 1'
#
loop_
_entity.id
_entity.type
_entity.pdbx_description
1 polymer ?
#
loop_
_entity_poly.entity_id
_entity_poly.type
_entity_poly.pdbx_seq_one_letter_code
_entity_poly.pdbx_strand_id
1 'polypeptide(L)'
;MDGANTQAYRIAILWRGDRAARQAATPQNNRFHRVFEELAALGIAAEPAVYDEDFADEVRAQLLAVDGVLVWVDPLSRGKTRAVLDSLLRDVAARGPWVSAHPDTILKMGTKEILYRTKHLGWGMDTHLYRDTAAFRAEFPALLQSAVPRVLKQNRGNGGQGVWKVEPVSAPAGAASTVRVLEALRGALPEELPLAEFMARCEDYFAAGGCIIDQPFQPRLPDGMIRCYMGVDRVVGFGHQHI
;
A
#
# COMPACT_ATOMS: atom_id res chain seq x y z
N MET A 1 45.93 -23.83 3.85
CA MET A 1 44.89 -23.85 4.89
C MET A 1 44.58 -22.41 5.19
N ASP A 2 43.38 -21.96 4.82
CA ASP A 2 42.69 -20.79 5.38
C ASP A 2 41.27 -20.88 4.82
N GLY A 3 40.48 -21.75 5.47
CA GLY A 3 39.04 -21.82 5.24
C GLY A 3 38.42 -20.57 5.83
N ALA A 4 38.26 -19.52 5.02
CA ALA A 4 37.47 -18.37 5.39
C ALA A 4 36.09 -18.88 5.80
N ASN A 5 35.78 -18.77 7.09
CA ASN A 5 34.48 -19.08 7.65
C ASN A 5 33.49 -18.04 7.11
N THR A 6 32.98 -18.24 5.89
CA THR A 6 31.88 -17.45 5.35
C THR A 6 30.66 -17.76 6.21
N GLN A 7 30.48 -16.96 7.25
CA GLN A 7 29.27 -16.98 8.06
C GLN A 7 28.08 -16.75 7.12
N ALA A 8 27.26 -17.78 6.96
CA ALA A 8 26.06 -17.69 6.13
C ALA A 8 25.10 -16.68 6.77
N TYR A 9 24.79 -15.60 6.04
CA TYR A 9 23.79 -14.64 6.49
C TYR A 9 22.44 -15.34 6.70
N ARG A 10 21.70 -14.91 7.73
CA ARG A 10 20.37 -15.40 8.04
C ARG A 10 19.33 -14.34 7.75
N ILE A 11 18.28 -14.70 7.02
CA ILE A 11 17.17 -13.80 6.66
C ILE A 11 15.85 -14.40 7.12
N ALA A 12 15.03 -13.61 7.81
CA ALA A 12 13.62 -13.94 8.01
C ALA A 12 12.77 -13.34 6.89
N ILE A 13 11.94 -14.14 6.24
CA ILE A 13 10.91 -13.64 5.32
C ILE A 13 9.61 -13.52 6.09
N LEU A 14 9.14 -12.28 6.28
CA LEU A 14 8.03 -11.93 7.15
C LEU A 14 6.72 -11.71 6.38
N TRP A 15 5.65 -12.41 6.75
CA TRP A 15 4.31 -12.16 6.25
C TRP A 15 3.24 -12.40 7.32
N ARG A 16 2.01 -11.93 7.08
CA ARG A 16 0.91 -12.10 8.03
C ARG A 16 0.28 -13.49 7.95
N GLY A 17 -0.05 -14.07 9.09
CA GLY A 17 -0.79 -15.33 9.21
C GLY A 17 -1.08 -15.68 10.66
N ASP A 18 -2.01 -16.60 10.90
CA ASP A 18 -2.38 -17.03 12.25
C ASP A 18 -1.40 -18.06 12.85
N ARG A 19 -1.70 -18.54 14.07
CA ARG A 19 -0.86 -19.51 14.79
C ARG A 19 -0.66 -20.81 14.01
N ALA A 20 -1.71 -21.32 13.36
CA ALA A 20 -1.64 -22.54 12.58
C ALA A 20 -0.74 -22.35 11.36
N ALA A 21 -0.88 -21.22 10.66
CA ALA A 21 0.00 -20.84 9.57
C ALA A 21 1.47 -20.73 10.03
N ARG A 22 1.73 -20.15 11.21
CA ARG A 22 3.08 -20.05 11.79
C ARG A 22 3.71 -21.43 12.05
N GLN A 23 2.95 -22.36 12.61
CA GLN A 23 3.42 -23.71 12.92
C GLN A 23 3.66 -24.55 11.66
N ALA A 24 2.84 -24.37 10.64
CA ALA A 24 2.93 -25.12 9.39
C ALA A 24 3.91 -24.52 8.38
N ALA A 25 4.32 -23.25 8.52
CA ALA A 25 5.11 -22.55 7.51
C ALA A 25 6.48 -23.21 7.29
N THR A 26 6.75 -23.54 6.03
CA THR A 26 8.06 -23.97 5.54
C THR A 26 8.51 -23.03 4.43
N PRO A 27 9.80 -23.00 4.07
CA PRO A 27 10.25 -22.26 2.90
C PRO A 27 9.50 -22.64 1.61
N GLN A 28 9.01 -23.87 1.47
CA GLN A 28 8.43 -24.41 0.23
C GLN A 28 6.91 -24.26 0.11
N ASN A 29 6.17 -24.08 1.21
CA ASN A 29 4.70 -24.14 1.20
C ASN A 29 3.99 -22.78 1.17
N ASN A 30 4.67 -21.75 0.65
CA ASN A 30 4.17 -20.39 0.64
C ASN A 30 4.51 -19.69 -0.68
N ARG A 31 3.85 -18.56 -0.96
CA ARG A 31 4.01 -17.81 -2.22
C ARG A 31 5.42 -17.27 -2.47
N PHE A 32 6.28 -17.23 -1.45
CA PHE A 32 7.66 -16.74 -1.53
C PHE A 32 8.68 -17.87 -1.72
N HIS A 33 8.26 -19.12 -1.97
CA HIS A 33 9.19 -20.26 -2.09
C HIS A 33 10.34 -20.02 -3.08
N ARG A 34 10.09 -19.34 -4.20
CA ARG A 34 11.16 -18.93 -5.14
C ARG A 34 12.16 -17.97 -4.52
N VAL A 35 11.73 -17.05 -3.66
CA VAL A 35 12.65 -16.15 -2.94
C VAL A 35 13.55 -16.95 -1.99
N PHE A 36 12.98 -17.95 -1.28
CA PHE A 36 13.77 -18.85 -0.44
C PHE A 36 14.79 -19.65 -1.25
N GLU A 37 14.40 -20.20 -2.40
CA GLU A 37 15.28 -20.94 -3.32
C GLU A 37 16.46 -20.07 -3.79
N GLU A 38 16.19 -18.83 -4.23
CA GLU A 38 17.24 -17.91 -4.69
C GLU A 38 18.18 -17.48 -3.55
N LEU A 39 17.67 -17.22 -2.36
CA LEU A 39 18.52 -16.92 -1.19
C LEU A 39 19.42 -18.10 -0.84
N ALA A 40 18.87 -19.33 -0.86
CA ALA A 40 19.65 -20.54 -0.61
C ALA A 40 20.73 -20.77 -1.67
N ALA A 41 20.43 -20.51 -2.94
CA ALA A 41 21.41 -20.57 -4.04
C ALA A 41 22.57 -19.57 -3.87
N LEU A 42 22.33 -18.45 -3.17
CA LEU A 42 23.35 -17.47 -2.79
C LEU A 42 24.06 -17.80 -1.46
N GLY A 43 23.75 -18.93 -0.83
CA GLY A 43 24.31 -19.32 0.46
C GLY A 43 23.74 -18.57 1.66
N ILE A 44 22.59 -17.91 1.50
CA ILE A 44 21.87 -17.19 2.56
C ILE A 44 20.81 -18.12 3.15
N ALA A 45 20.88 -18.36 4.46
CA ALA A 45 19.92 -19.18 5.17
C ALA A 45 18.64 -18.37 5.43
N ALA A 46 17.54 -18.73 4.76
CA ALA A 46 16.27 -18.02 4.90
C ALA A 46 15.22 -18.85 5.67
N GLU A 47 14.50 -18.21 6.60
CA GLU A 47 13.44 -18.84 7.40
C GLU A 47 12.09 -18.10 7.32
N PRO A 48 10.95 -18.82 7.34
CA PRO A 48 9.62 -18.22 7.49
C PRO A 48 9.45 -17.47 8.80
N ALA A 49 8.93 -16.25 8.74
CA ALA A 49 8.41 -15.53 9.90
C ALA A 49 6.94 -15.16 9.65
N VAL A 50 6.03 -15.92 10.26
CA VAL A 50 4.60 -15.60 10.21
C VAL A 50 4.26 -14.70 11.39
N TYR A 51 3.60 -13.58 11.11
CA TYR A 51 3.23 -12.55 12.08
C TYR A 51 1.73 -12.43 12.29
N ASP A 52 1.36 -12.37 13.57
CA ASP A 52 0.12 -11.81 14.06
C ASP A 52 0.41 -11.10 15.39
N GLU A 53 -0.40 -10.10 15.74
CA GLU A 53 -0.33 -9.38 17.00
C GLU A 53 -0.42 -10.32 18.21
N ASP A 54 -1.20 -11.41 18.11
CA ASP A 54 -1.46 -12.34 19.21
C ASP A 54 -0.19 -13.07 19.71
N PHE A 55 0.88 -13.09 18.91
CA PHE A 55 2.16 -13.70 19.26
C PHE A 55 3.34 -12.82 18.79
N ALA A 56 3.17 -11.49 18.83
CA ALA A 56 4.17 -10.53 18.35
C ALA A 56 5.53 -10.66 19.05
N ASP A 57 5.56 -10.98 20.34
CA ASP A 57 6.81 -11.13 21.10
C ASP A 57 7.65 -12.33 20.63
N GLU A 58 7.01 -13.44 20.25
CA GLU A 58 7.70 -14.60 19.66
C GLU A 58 8.31 -14.24 18.31
N VAL A 59 7.57 -13.48 17.49
CA VAL A 59 8.08 -13.00 16.20
C VAL A 59 9.24 -12.05 16.43
N ARG A 60 9.12 -11.11 17.38
CA ARG A 60 10.20 -10.18 17.72
C ARG A 60 11.48 -10.92 18.10
N ALA A 61 11.39 -11.92 18.98
CA ALA A 61 12.54 -12.73 19.38
C ALA A 61 13.18 -13.45 18.18
N GLN A 62 12.36 -14.00 17.28
CA GLN A 62 12.83 -14.61 16.04
C GLN A 62 13.56 -13.59 15.14
N LEU A 63 12.99 -12.41 14.93
CA LEU A 63 13.57 -11.38 14.05
C LEU A 63 14.87 -10.79 14.60
N LEU A 64 15.08 -10.80 15.92
CA LEU A 64 16.35 -10.38 16.54
C LEU A 64 17.47 -11.42 16.41
N ALA A 65 17.15 -12.65 16.02
CA ALA A 65 18.12 -13.74 15.89
C ALA A 65 18.65 -13.93 14.46
N VAL A 66 18.26 -13.07 13.52
CA VAL A 66 18.67 -13.10 12.11
C VAL A 66 19.40 -11.82 11.73
N ASP A 67 20.14 -11.83 10.62
CA ASP A 67 20.88 -10.66 10.13
C ASP A 67 19.98 -9.67 9.38
N GLY A 68 18.83 -10.14 8.88
CA GLY A 68 17.87 -9.25 8.23
C GLY A 68 16.47 -9.82 8.04
N VAL A 69 15.54 -8.94 7.67
CA VAL A 69 14.11 -9.19 7.55
C VAL A 69 13.59 -8.67 6.22
N LEU A 70 13.09 -9.59 5.39
CA LEU A 70 12.34 -9.27 4.18
C LEU A 70 10.84 -9.18 4.51
N VAL A 71 10.28 -7.97 4.46
CA VAL A 71 8.92 -7.68 4.97
C VAL A 71 7.90 -7.66 3.83
N TRP A 72 6.98 -8.62 3.83
CA TRP A 72 5.80 -8.67 2.96
C TRP A 72 4.50 -8.71 3.77
N VAL A 73 4.19 -7.60 4.44
CA VAL A 73 2.94 -7.40 5.17
C VAL A 73 2.22 -6.17 4.61
N ASP A 74 0.98 -6.39 4.15
CA ASP A 74 0.09 -5.34 3.64
C ASP A 74 -0.24 -4.32 4.74
N PRO A 75 -0.47 -3.03 4.40
CA PRO A 75 -0.79 -1.99 5.38
C PRO A 75 -2.10 -2.26 6.14
N LEU A 76 -3.08 -2.88 5.47
CA LEU A 76 -4.34 -3.34 6.04
C LEU A 76 -4.56 -4.81 5.65
N SER A 77 -4.90 -5.66 6.62
CA SER A 77 -5.16 -7.08 6.36
C SER A 77 -6.04 -7.67 7.45
N ARG A 78 -7.13 -8.36 7.05
CA ARG A 78 -8.09 -9.02 7.95
C ARG A 78 -8.61 -8.11 9.09
N GLY A 79 -8.89 -6.83 8.77
CA GLY A 79 -9.35 -5.83 9.74
C GLY A 79 -8.26 -5.28 10.67
N LYS A 80 -7.01 -5.73 10.53
CA LYS A 80 -5.86 -5.27 11.32
C LYS A 80 -5.01 -4.29 10.54
N THR A 81 -4.34 -3.39 11.27
CA THR A 81 -3.35 -2.45 10.71
C THR A 81 -1.92 -2.96 10.93
N ARG A 82 -0.93 -2.19 10.50
CA ARG A 82 0.49 -2.44 10.78
C ARG A 82 1.05 -1.71 11.99
N ALA A 83 0.25 -0.98 12.77
CA ALA A 83 0.79 -0.10 13.81
C ALA A 83 1.71 -0.82 14.82
N VAL A 84 1.28 -1.99 15.33
CA VAL A 84 2.08 -2.81 16.26
C VAL A 84 3.32 -3.36 15.56
N LEU A 85 3.15 -3.88 14.34
CA LEU A 85 4.26 -4.41 13.54
C LEU A 85 5.32 -3.35 13.23
N ASP A 86 4.91 -2.13 12.89
CA ASP A 86 5.82 -1.05 12.54
C ASP A 86 6.65 -0.62 13.76
N SER A 87 6.06 -0.62 14.96
CA SER A 87 6.82 -0.40 16.19
C SER A 87 7.83 -1.53 16.45
N LEU A 88 7.41 -2.78 16.26
CA LEU A 88 8.28 -3.95 16.41
C LEU A 88 9.45 -3.90 15.43
N LEU A 89 9.19 -3.62 14.15
CA LEU A 89 10.21 -3.57 13.11
C LEU A 89 11.23 -2.43 13.33
N ARG A 90 10.80 -1.30 13.89
CA ARG A 90 11.73 -0.23 14.31
C ARG A 90 12.66 -0.68 15.42
N ASP A 91 12.13 -1.35 16.44
CA ASP A 91 12.95 -1.87 17.54
C ASP A 91 13.92 -2.97 17.04
N VAL A 92 13.47 -3.84 16.14
CA VAL A 92 14.34 -4.83 15.47
C VAL A 92 15.47 -4.12 14.70
N ALA A 93 15.14 -3.16 13.84
CA ALA A 93 16.14 -2.43 13.06
C ALA A 93 17.16 -1.68 13.95
N ALA A 94 16.70 -1.10 15.06
CA ALA A 94 17.55 -0.39 16.01
C ALA A 94 18.53 -1.31 16.77
N ARG A 95 18.28 -2.63 16.78
CA ARG A 95 19.09 -3.61 17.52
C ARG A 95 20.05 -4.42 16.65
N GLY A 96 20.08 -4.17 15.34
CA GLY A 96 21.07 -4.75 14.43
C GLY A 96 20.50 -5.30 13.12
N PRO A 97 19.47 -6.18 13.15
CA PRO A 97 18.97 -6.80 11.92
C PRO A 97 18.52 -5.76 10.88
N TRP A 98 18.95 -5.94 9.64
CA TRP A 98 18.52 -5.09 8.53
C TRP A 98 17.04 -5.31 8.21
N VAL A 99 16.24 -4.26 8.02
CA VAL A 99 14.82 -4.36 7.66
C VAL A 99 14.58 -3.72 6.30
N SER A 100 14.25 -4.55 5.30
CA SER A 100 13.99 -4.14 3.90
C SER A 100 12.98 -2.99 3.75
N ALA A 101 11.71 -3.22 4.13
CA ALA A 101 10.65 -2.22 4.14
C ALA A 101 10.61 -1.47 5.48
N HIS A 102 11.71 -0.79 5.81
CA HIS A 102 11.85 -0.08 7.08
C HIS A 102 10.66 0.87 7.32
N PRO A 103 10.02 0.84 8.50
CA PRO A 103 8.82 1.65 8.79
C PRO A 103 8.96 3.14 8.46
N ASP A 104 10.11 3.74 8.74
CA ASP A 104 10.33 5.18 8.51
C ASP A 104 10.41 5.56 7.03
N THR A 105 10.67 4.59 6.16
CA THR A 105 10.65 4.77 4.71
C THR A 105 9.27 4.42 4.17
N ILE A 106 8.76 3.24 4.50
CA ILE A 106 7.50 2.74 3.92
C ILE A 106 6.29 3.57 4.34
N LEU A 107 6.29 4.20 5.51
CA LEU A 107 5.21 5.11 5.91
C LEU A 107 5.24 6.43 5.13
N LYS A 108 6.37 6.82 4.56
CA LYS A 108 6.49 8.01 3.68
C LYS A 108 6.09 7.70 2.25
N MET A 109 6.51 6.54 1.71
CA MET A 109 6.30 6.19 0.30
C MET A 109 5.13 5.23 0.03
N GLY A 110 4.68 4.47 1.03
CA GLY A 110 3.62 3.46 0.92
C GLY A 110 2.20 4.01 1.15
N THR A 111 2.03 5.33 1.12
CA THR A 111 0.74 6.02 1.28
C THR A 111 0.36 6.70 -0.03
N LYS A 112 -0.92 7.02 -0.24
CA LYS A 112 -1.33 7.75 -1.45
C LYS A 112 -0.84 9.19 -1.45
N GLU A 113 -0.59 9.78 -0.27
CA GLU A 113 -0.02 11.13 -0.16
C GLU A 113 1.29 11.29 -0.94
N ILE A 114 2.06 10.21 -1.16
CA ILE A 114 3.27 10.29 -1.98
C ILE A 114 2.98 10.82 -3.39
N LEU A 115 1.80 10.55 -3.96
CA LEU A 115 1.39 11.04 -5.28
C LEU A 115 1.29 12.57 -5.31
N TYR A 116 0.84 13.19 -4.22
CA TYR A 116 0.81 14.64 -4.08
C TYR A 116 2.22 15.19 -3.84
N ARG A 117 2.98 14.60 -2.91
CA ARG A 117 4.34 15.07 -2.57
C ARG A 117 5.31 15.01 -3.74
N THR A 118 5.11 14.04 -4.64
CA THR A 118 5.97 13.82 -5.82
C THR A 118 5.36 14.35 -7.12
N LYS A 119 4.26 15.11 -7.07
CA LYS A 119 3.55 15.61 -8.27
C LYS A 119 4.38 16.52 -9.18
N HIS A 120 5.50 17.03 -8.69
CA HIS A 120 6.43 17.88 -9.44
C HIS A 120 7.48 17.08 -10.23
N LEU A 121 7.54 15.75 -10.05
CA LEU A 121 8.40 14.87 -10.83
C LEU A 121 7.79 14.60 -12.22
N GLY A 122 8.59 14.07 -13.15
CA GLY A 122 8.19 13.90 -14.56
C GLY A 122 7.01 12.93 -14.82
N TRP A 123 6.54 12.21 -13.79
CA TRP A 123 5.38 11.33 -13.82
C TRP A 123 4.20 11.86 -12.98
N GLY A 124 4.32 13.08 -12.47
CA GLY A 124 3.25 13.73 -11.71
C GLY A 124 2.06 14.11 -12.57
N MET A 125 0.93 14.35 -11.91
CA MET A 125 -0.29 14.87 -12.53
C MET A 125 -0.89 15.95 -11.65
N ASP A 126 -1.94 16.61 -12.15
CA ASP A 126 -2.75 17.59 -11.41
C ASP A 126 -3.37 16.97 -10.14
N THR A 127 -2.58 16.94 -9.08
CA THR A 127 -2.86 16.18 -7.85
C THR A 127 -3.14 17.14 -6.72
N HIS A 128 -4.31 16.97 -6.11
CA HIS A 128 -4.80 17.72 -4.96
C HIS A 128 -4.79 16.83 -3.71
N LEU A 129 -4.71 17.49 -2.56
CA LEU A 129 -4.67 16.88 -1.24
C LEU A 129 -5.65 17.62 -0.33
N TYR A 130 -6.60 16.89 0.21
CA TYR A 130 -7.50 17.39 1.24
C TYR A 130 -7.08 16.80 2.59
N ARG A 131 -6.82 17.66 3.57
CA ARG A 131 -6.37 17.26 4.93
C ARG A 131 -7.54 16.96 5.86
N ASP A 132 -8.70 17.54 5.60
CA ASP A 132 -9.88 17.42 6.42
C ASP A 132 -11.15 17.58 5.58
N THR A 133 -12.28 17.26 6.21
CA THR A 133 -13.62 17.34 5.63
C THR A 133 -13.97 18.76 5.18
N ALA A 134 -13.50 19.80 5.88
CA ALA A 134 -13.84 21.19 5.57
C ALA A 134 -13.20 21.64 4.26
N ALA A 135 -11.89 21.39 4.09
CA ALA A 135 -11.16 21.65 2.86
C ALA A 135 -11.75 20.85 1.69
N PHE A 136 -12.07 19.57 1.90
CA PHE A 136 -12.67 18.74 0.87
C PHE A 136 -14.03 19.30 0.41
N ARG A 137 -14.91 19.67 1.34
CA ARG A 137 -16.22 20.29 1.06
C ARG A 137 -16.12 21.64 0.35
N ALA A 138 -15.11 22.44 0.69
CA ALA A 138 -14.91 23.76 0.10
C ALA A 138 -14.35 23.70 -1.33
N GLU A 139 -13.41 22.80 -1.59
CA GLU A 139 -12.57 22.86 -2.80
C GLU A 139 -12.98 21.86 -3.89
N PHE A 140 -13.37 20.63 -3.51
CA PHE A 140 -13.61 19.55 -4.48
C PHE A 140 -14.75 19.85 -5.47
N PRO A 141 -15.90 20.45 -5.08
CA PRO A 141 -17.00 20.69 -6.02
C PRO A 141 -16.60 21.56 -7.22
N ALA A 142 -15.85 22.64 -6.99
CA ALA A 142 -15.40 23.54 -8.04
C ALA A 142 -14.36 22.88 -8.97
N LEU A 143 -13.46 22.08 -8.38
CA LEU A 143 -12.48 21.29 -9.14
C LEU A 143 -13.15 20.23 -10.02
N LEU A 144 -14.14 19.53 -9.50
CA LEU A 144 -14.88 18.50 -10.26
C LEU A 144 -15.63 19.09 -11.47
N GLN A 145 -16.16 20.30 -11.35
CA GLN A 145 -16.89 20.98 -12.44
C GLN A 145 -15.98 21.49 -13.56
N SER A 146 -14.74 21.86 -13.23
CA SER A 146 -13.79 22.47 -14.17
C SER A 146 -12.80 21.47 -14.79
N ALA A 147 -12.77 20.23 -14.28
CA ALA A 147 -11.83 19.20 -14.69
C ALA A 147 -12.52 18.01 -15.37
N VAL A 148 -11.69 17.16 -16.00
CA VAL A 148 -12.08 15.80 -16.39
C VAL A 148 -12.53 14.99 -15.15
N PRO A 149 -13.21 13.84 -15.33
CA PRO A 149 -13.52 12.94 -14.23
C PRO A 149 -12.37 12.79 -13.25
N ARG A 150 -12.67 12.80 -11.95
CA ARG A 150 -11.66 12.78 -10.89
C ARG A 150 -11.54 11.38 -10.30
N VAL A 151 -10.39 11.07 -9.73
CA VAL A 151 -10.14 9.84 -8.98
C VAL A 151 -9.75 10.22 -7.56
N LEU A 152 -10.65 9.98 -6.61
CA LEU A 152 -10.40 10.15 -5.18
C LEU A 152 -9.76 8.88 -4.61
N LYS A 153 -8.80 9.04 -3.70
CA LYS A 153 -8.08 7.95 -3.07
C LYS A 153 -7.90 8.24 -1.58
N GLN A 154 -8.42 7.38 -0.72
CA GLN A 154 -8.06 7.40 0.70
C GLN A 154 -6.56 7.15 0.88
N ASN A 155 -5.96 7.76 1.89
CA ASN A 155 -4.51 7.74 2.08
C ASN A 155 -3.91 6.34 2.28
N ARG A 156 -4.61 5.50 3.05
CA ARG A 156 -4.21 4.13 3.38
C ARG A 156 -5.27 3.16 2.91
N GLY A 157 -4.84 2.14 2.16
CA GLY A 157 -5.74 1.15 1.59
C GLY A 157 -5.01 0.26 0.59
N ASN A 158 -5.58 -0.92 0.33
CA ASN A 158 -5.10 -1.86 -0.67
C ASN A 158 -6.28 -2.48 -1.42
N GLY A 159 -6.00 -3.07 -2.59
CA GLY A 159 -7.02 -3.79 -3.36
C GLY A 159 -8.14 -2.92 -3.97
N GLY A 160 -7.90 -1.62 -4.15
CA GLY A 160 -8.89 -0.70 -4.72
C GLY A 160 -9.85 -0.07 -3.71
N GLN A 161 -9.81 -0.49 -2.44
CA GLN A 161 -10.66 0.07 -1.39
C GLN A 161 -10.43 1.57 -1.21
N GLY A 162 -11.52 2.34 -1.21
CA GLY A 162 -11.50 3.80 -1.08
C GLY A 162 -10.80 4.51 -2.23
N VAL A 163 -10.80 3.89 -3.41
CA VAL A 163 -10.42 4.52 -4.68
C VAL A 163 -11.66 4.66 -5.54
N TRP A 164 -12.05 5.89 -5.85
CA TRP A 164 -13.32 6.21 -6.50
C TRP A 164 -13.08 7.01 -7.77
N LYS A 165 -13.62 6.56 -8.90
CA LYS A 165 -13.84 7.45 -10.06
C LYS A 165 -15.09 8.27 -9.77
N VAL A 166 -15.04 9.58 -10.02
CA VAL A 166 -16.13 10.53 -9.78
C VAL A 166 -16.35 11.34 -11.05
N GLU A 167 -17.56 11.28 -11.59
CA GLU A 167 -17.97 11.93 -12.83
C GLU A 167 -19.14 12.86 -12.55
N PRO A 168 -19.08 14.15 -12.96
CA PRO A 168 -20.26 15.00 -12.90
C PRO A 168 -21.33 14.46 -13.86
N VAL A 169 -22.57 14.37 -13.39
CA VAL A 169 -23.74 14.10 -14.24
C VAL A 169 -24.35 15.44 -14.60
N SER A 170 -24.64 15.67 -15.88
CA SER A 170 -25.30 16.91 -16.31
C SER A 170 -26.64 17.06 -15.59
N ALA A 171 -26.75 18.09 -14.74
CA ALA A 171 -27.97 18.41 -14.02
C ALA A 171 -28.65 19.64 -14.64
N PRO A 172 -30.00 19.71 -14.67
CA PRO A 172 -30.70 20.93 -15.04
C PRO A 172 -30.37 22.07 -14.06
N ALA A 173 -30.40 23.30 -14.55
CA ALA A 173 -30.02 24.48 -13.76
C ALA A 173 -30.85 24.58 -12.47
N GLY A 174 -30.17 24.68 -11.31
CA GLY A 174 -30.79 24.79 -9.99
C GLY A 174 -30.99 23.47 -9.23
N ALA A 175 -30.65 22.32 -9.82
CA ALA A 175 -30.64 21.03 -9.11
C ALA A 175 -29.35 20.84 -8.30
N ALA A 176 -29.42 20.02 -7.24
CA ALA A 176 -28.23 19.56 -6.52
C ALA A 176 -27.28 18.83 -7.48
N SER A 177 -25.97 19.07 -7.33
CA SER A 177 -24.96 18.41 -8.18
C SER A 177 -25.02 16.90 -8.00
N THR A 178 -25.40 16.17 -9.04
CA THR A 178 -25.37 14.70 -9.07
C THR A 178 -24.03 14.23 -9.63
N VAL A 179 -23.49 13.14 -9.08
CA VAL A 179 -22.29 12.49 -9.57
C VAL A 179 -22.54 11.02 -9.84
N ARG A 180 -21.82 10.48 -10.82
CA ARG A 180 -21.67 9.05 -11.02
C ARG A 180 -20.34 8.63 -10.40
N VAL A 181 -20.38 7.67 -9.50
CA VAL A 181 -19.19 7.16 -8.81
C VAL A 181 -18.99 5.68 -9.08
N LEU A 182 -17.73 5.26 -9.13
CA LEU A 182 -17.37 3.84 -9.23
C LEU A 182 -16.17 3.57 -8.33
N GLU A 183 -16.34 2.71 -7.33
CA GLU A 183 -15.22 2.23 -6.51
C GLU A 183 -14.38 1.24 -7.32
N ALA A 184 -13.06 1.25 -7.14
CA ALA A 184 -12.14 0.32 -7.80
C ALA A 184 -12.14 -1.09 -7.19
N LEU A 185 -13.17 -1.44 -6.42
CA LEU A 185 -13.36 -2.79 -5.90
C LEU A 185 -13.80 -3.74 -7.02
N ARG A 186 -13.31 -4.98 -6.98
CA ARG A 186 -13.68 -6.00 -7.97
C ARG A 186 -15.19 -6.25 -7.92
N GLY A 187 -15.85 -6.09 -9.06
CA GLY A 187 -17.29 -6.31 -9.19
C GLY A 187 -18.17 -5.15 -8.72
N ALA A 188 -17.58 -4.02 -8.30
CA ALA A 188 -18.35 -2.81 -8.03
C ALA A 188 -19.02 -2.30 -9.31
N LEU A 189 -20.23 -1.78 -9.16
CA LEU A 189 -21.01 -1.18 -10.24
C LEU A 189 -21.05 0.34 -10.06
N PRO A 190 -21.17 1.12 -11.15
CA PRO A 190 -21.38 2.57 -11.03
C PRO A 190 -22.68 2.89 -10.30
N GLU A 191 -22.64 3.92 -9.46
CA GLU A 191 -23.79 4.45 -8.71
C GLU A 191 -23.95 5.94 -9.03
N GLU A 192 -25.19 6.42 -9.14
CA GLU A 192 -25.49 7.85 -9.25
C GLU A 192 -26.14 8.35 -7.96
N LEU A 193 -25.59 9.42 -7.40
CA LEU A 193 -26.01 9.98 -6.12
C LEU A 193 -25.68 11.47 -6.02
N PRO A 194 -26.30 12.21 -5.08
CA PRO A 194 -25.92 13.59 -4.80
C PRO A 194 -24.44 13.70 -4.39
N LEU A 195 -23.73 14.70 -4.92
CA LEU A 195 -22.32 14.95 -4.59
C LEU A 195 -22.10 15.07 -3.07
N ALA A 196 -23.00 15.78 -2.39
CA ALA A 196 -22.91 15.95 -0.94
C ALA A 196 -23.00 14.61 -0.17
N GLU A 197 -23.83 13.68 -0.65
CA GLU A 197 -23.95 12.34 -0.05
C GLU A 197 -22.66 11.53 -0.29
N PHE A 198 -22.14 11.54 -1.51
CA PHE A 198 -20.86 10.89 -1.81
C PHE A 198 -19.71 11.47 -0.95
N MET A 199 -19.65 12.79 -0.79
CA MET A 199 -18.62 13.42 0.03
C MET A 199 -18.74 13.05 1.50
N ALA A 200 -19.96 12.91 2.03
CA ALA A 200 -20.20 12.42 3.39
C ALA A 200 -19.67 10.98 3.58
N ARG A 201 -19.83 10.10 2.58
CA ARG A 201 -19.26 8.73 2.62
C ARG A 201 -17.73 8.71 2.72
N CYS A 202 -17.07 9.78 2.28
CA CYS A 202 -15.61 9.89 2.30
C CYS A 202 -15.06 10.46 3.61
N GLU A 203 -15.89 10.91 4.55
CA GLU A 203 -15.44 11.62 5.76
C GLU A 203 -14.56 10.75 6.67
N ASP A 204 -14.86 9.45 6.74
CA ASP A 204 -14.07 8.50 7.52
C ASP A 204 -12.61 8.37 7.01
N TYR A 205 -12.33 8.80 5.77
CA TYR A 205 -10.96 8.80 5.23
C TYR A 205 -10.04 9.85 5.88
N PHE A 206 -10.60 10.80 6.63
CA PHE A 206 -9.82 11.76 7.43
C PHE A 206 -9.53 11.27 8.85
N ALA A 207 -10.13 10.17 9.29
CA ALA A 207 -9.89 9.60 10.61
C ALA A 207 -8.42 9.17 10.79
N ALA A 208 -7.95 9.16 12.03
CA ALA A 208 -6.59 8.73 12.41
C ALA A 208 -5.45 9.40 11.61
N GLY A 209 -5.60 10.69 11.27
CA GLY A 209 -4.62 11.44 10.48
C GLY A 209 -4.62 11.08 8.99
N GLY A 210 -5.74 10.54 8.50
CA GLY A 210 -5.96 10.24 7.09
C GLY A 210 -6.11 11.50 6.23
N CYS A 211 -6.18 11.29 4.92
CA CYS A 211 -6.37 12.35 3.94
C CYS A 211 -6.94 11.78 2.65
N ILE A 212 -7.45 12.65 1.78
CA ILE A 212 -7.91 12.29 0.44
C ILE A 212 -6.97 12.86 -0.59
N ILE A 213 -6.57 12.02 -1.54
CA ILE A 213 -5.82 12.40 -2.73
C ILE A 213 -6.75 12.40 -3.92
N ASP A 214 -6.65 13.44 -4.72
CA ASP A 214 -7.48 13.67 -5.90
C ASP A 214 -6.59 13.86 -7.13
N GLN A 215 -6.89 13.13 -8.19
CA GLN A 215 -6.17 13.17 -9.47
C GLN A 215 -7.14 13.11 -10.65
N PRO A 216 -6.79 13.64 -11.83
CA PRO A 216 -7.58 13.42 -13.03
C PRO A 216 -7.60 11.93 -13.41
N PHE A 217 -8.77 11.45 -13.81
CA PHE A 217 -8.93 10.13 -14.41
C PHE A 217 -8.08 10.03 -15.67
N GLN A 218 -7.42 8.87 -15.85
CA GLN A 218 -6.58 8.61 -17.01
C GLN A 218 -7.41 7.93 -18.11
N PRO A 219 -7.63 8.59 -19.27
CA PRO A 219 -8.42 7.99 -20.34
C PRO A 219 -7.83 6.69 -20.88
N ARG A 220 -6.50 6.53 -20.74
CA ARG A 220 -5.74 5.35 -21.13
C ARG A 220 -5.73 4.23 -20.09
N LEU A 221 -6.47 4.38 -18.98
CA LEU A 221 -6.64 3.31 -18.00
C LEU A 221 -7.01 1.95 -18.66
N PRO A 222 -7.91 1.89 -19.67
CA PRO A 222 -8.23 0.64 -20.37
C PRO A 222 -7.04 -0.04 -21.08
N ASP A 223 -5.96 0.67 -21.39
CA ASP A 223 -4.72 0.09 -21.93
C ASP A 223 -4.00 -0.78 -20.88
N GLY A 224 -4.42 -0.68 -19.62
CA GLY A 224 -3.77 -1.30 -18.47
C GLY A 224 -2.70 -0.42 -17.85
N MET A 225 -1.83 -1.04 -17.05
CA MET A 225 -0.75 -0.36 -16.34
C MET A 225 0.57 -1.09 -16.52
N ILE A 226 1.64 -0.34 -16.77
CA ILE A 226 3.01 -0.88 -16.71
C ILE A 226 3.49 -0.73 -15.26
N ARG A 227 3.87 -1.85 -14.65
CA ARG A 227 4.52 -1.90 -13.35
C ARG A 227 6.03 -1.96 -13.56
N CYS A 228 6.75 -0.99 -13.03
CA CYS A 228 8.20 -1.01 -12.95
C CYS A 228 8.60 -1.65 -11.62
N TYR A 229 9.42 -2.71 -11.69
CA TYR A 229 9.96 -3.39 -10.52
C TYR A 229 11.34 -2.84 -10.21
N MET A 230 11.52 -2.40 -8.96
CA MET A 230 12.77 -1.84 -8.46
C MET A 230 13.41 -2.82 -7.47
N GLY A 231 14.72 -3.04 -7.60
CA GLY A 231 15.57 -3.67 -6.61
C GLY A 231 16.60 -2.64 -6.15
N VAL A 232 16.49 -2.20 -4.90
CA VAL A 232 17.29 -1.09 -4.35
C VAL A 232 17.19 0.14 -5.26
N ASP A 233 18.26 0.50 -5.97
CA ASP A 233 18.39 1.68 -6.84
C ASP A 233 18.29 1.34 -8.33
N ARG A 234 17.92 0.10 -8.68
CA ARG A 234 17.88 -0.38 -10.07
C ARG A 234 16.51 -0.88 -10.49
N VAL A 235 16.15 -0.62 -11.74
CA VAL A 235 15.03 -1.28 -12.40
C VAL A 235 15.44 -2.73 -12.68
N VAL A 236 14.68 -3.69 -12.15
CA VAL A 236 14.92 -5.13 -12.32
C VAL A 236 13.94 -5.78 -13.30
N GLY A 237 12.89 -5.07 -13.71
CA GLY A 237 11.97 -5.55 -14.72
C GLY A 237 10.71 -4.72 -14.86
N PHE A 238 9.86 -5.13 -15.80
CA PHE A 238 8.54 -4.55 -16.02
C PHE A 238 7.49 -5.65 -16.09
N GLY A 239 6.26 -5.33 -15.70
CA GLY A 239 5.09 -6.17 -15.89
C GLY A 239 3.92 -5.38 -16.45
N HIS A 240 3.12 -5.98 -17.32
CA HIS A 240 1.89 -5.37 -17.81
C HIS A 240 0.71 -5.92 -17.02
N GLN A 241 -0.07 -5.03 -16.41
CA GLN A 241 -1.33 -5.36 -15.77
C GLN A 241 -2.48 -4.93 -16.67
N HIS A 242 -3.27 -5.89 -17.14
CA HIS A 242 -4.56 -5.65 -17.79
C HIS A 242 -5.64 -5.36 -16.74
N ILE A 243 -6.64 -4.56 -17.11
CA ILE A 243 -7.78 -4.15 -16.26
C ILE A 243 -9.03 -4.90 -16.67
#